data_AF-A0A3D0NZS2-F1
#
_entry.id   AF-A0A3D0NZS2-F1
#
_cell.length_a   1.000
_cell.length_b   1.000
_cell.length_c   1.000
_cell.angle_alpha   90.00
_cell.angle_beta   90.00
_cell.angle_gamma   90.00
#
_symmetry.space_group_name_H-M   'P 1'
#
loop_
_entity.id
_entity.type
_entity.pdbx_description
1 polymer ?
#
loop_
_entity_poly.entity_id
_entity_poly.type
_entity_poly.pdbx_seq_one_letter_code
_entity_poly.pdbx_strand_id
1 'polypeptide(L)' 'NAMVSAKPEEIREVFLQSAAEEIIHQRESALRLVESLGGLALDVTTQTLGPRLLESYLRVKERGMI' A
#
# COMPACT_ATOMS: atom_id res chain seq x y z
N ASN A 1 4.27 5.19 8.91
CA ASN A 1 3.97 6.48 8.24
C ASN A 1 4.36 7.74 9.01
N ALA A 2 4.67 7.69 10.33
CA ALA A 2 5.04 8.92 11.06
C ALA A 2 6.34 9.60 10.56
N MET A 3 7.30 8.82 10.04
CA MET A 3 8.62 9.31 9.63
C MET A 3 8.65 10.10 8.31
N VAL A 4 7.60 10.01 7.49
CA VAL A 4 7.51 10.70 6.18
C VAL A 4 6.70 12.00 6.27
N SER A 5 6.05 12.27 7.40
CA SER A 5 5.16 13.43 7.56
C SER A 5 5.78 14.59 8.34
N ALA A 6 6.89 14.38 9.04
CA ALA A 6 7.57 15.43 9.80
C ALA A 6 8.59 16.15 8.90
N LYS A 7 8.69 17.48 9.03
CA LYS A 7 9.71 18.25 8.31
C LYS A 7 11.09 17.87 8.87
N PRO A 8 12.05 17.45 8.03
CA PRO A 8 13.38 17.12 8.48
C PRO A 8 14.10 18.38 8.98
N GLU A 9 14.74 18.27 10.13
CA GLU A 9 15.48 19.34 10.79
C GLU A 9 16.97 19.29 10.41
N GLU A 10 17.49 18.11 10.07
CA GLU A 10 18.87 17.90 9.64
C GLU A 10 18.99 17.35 8.22
N ILE A 11 20.11 17.66 7.55
CA ILE A 11 20.42 17.14 6.20
C ILE A 11 20.39 15.61 6.16
N ARG A 12 20.85 14.92 7.21
CA ARG A 12 20.80 13.45 7.30
C ARG A 12 19.36 12.92 7.25
N GLU A 13 18.42 13.65 7.83
CA GLU A 13 17.01 13.27 7.87
C GLU A 13 16.35 13.41 6.51
N VAL A 14 16.77 14.38 5.69
CA VAL A 14 16.34 14.51 4.29
C VAL A 14 16.66 13.24 3.51
N PHE A 15 17.88 12.70 3.64
CA PHE A 15 18.26 11.45 2.97
C PHE A 15 17.43 10.26 3.43
N LEU A 16 17.20 10.15 4.73
CA LEU A 16 16.36 9.09 5.31
C LEU A 16 14.91 9.19 4.85
N GLN A 17 14.37 10.41 4.77
CA GLN A 17 13.02 10.65 4.28
C GLN A 17 12.91 10.28 2.80
N SER A 18 13.83 10.74 1.95
CA SER A 18 13.81 10.40 0.52
C SER A 18 13.92 8.89 0.29
N ALA A 19 14.78 8.20 1.05
CA ALA A 19 14.86 6.74 0.98
C ALA A 19 13.56 6.06 1.43
N ALA A 20 12.91 6.56 2.49
CA ALA A 20 11.64 6.05 2.96
C ALA A 20 10.50 6.27 1.94
N GLU A 21 10.45 7.45 1.31
CA GLU A 21 9.49 7.77 0.25
C GLU A 21 9.66 6.86 -0.97
N GLU A 22 10.90 6.64 -1.40
CA GLU A 22 11.19 5.75 -2.54
C GLU A 22 10.77 4.31 -2.25
N ILE A 23 11.03 3.79 -1.05
CA ILE A 23 10.61 2.43 -0.64
C ILE A 23 9.08 2.31 -0.66
N ILE A 24 8.36 3.32 -0.15
CA ILE A 24 6.90 3.34 -0.17
C ILE A 24 6.38 3.36 -1.61
N HIS A 25 6.94 4.23 -2.45
CA HIS A 25 6.56 4.37 -3.86
C HIS A 25 6.79 3.08 -4.66
N GLN A 26 7.94 2.42 -4.46
CA GLN A 26 8.25 1.14 -5.11
C GLN A 26 7.29 0.04 -4.65
N ARG A 27 6.99 -0.03 -3.35
CA ARG A 27 6.05 -1.00 -2.78
C ARG A 27 4.65 -0.83 -3.36
N GLU A 28 4.13 0.39 -3.42
CA GLU A 28 2.82 0.66 -4.02
C GLU A 28 2.78 0.27 -5.51
N SER A 29 3.86 0.58 -6.24
CA SER A 29 3.96 0.24 -7.66
C SER A 29 3.97 -1.28 -7.89
N ALA A 30 4.65 -2.03 -7.02
CA ALA A 30 4.64 -3.49 -7.04
C ALA A 30 3.25 -4.07 -6.72
N LEU A 31 2.54 -3.52 -5.73
CA LEU A 31 1.18 -3.95 -5.40
C LEU A 31 0.21 -3.70 -6.57
N ARG A 32 0.29 -2.52 -7.21
CA ARG A 32 -0.51 -2.20 -8.41
C ARG A 32 -0.21 -3.13 -9.58
N LEU A 33 1.05 -3.55 -9.75
CA LEU A 33 1.41 -4.54 -10.77
C LEU A 33 0.74 -5.89 -10.51
N VAL A 34 0.77 -6.37 -9.26
CA VAL A 34 0.09 -7.62 -8.85
C VAL A 34 -1.40 -7.54 -9.15
N GLU A 35 -2.05 -6.41 -8.83
CA GLU A 35 -3.47 -6.18 -9.16
C GLU A 35 -3.75 -6.18 -10.67
N SER A 36 -2.87 -5.54 -11.46
CA SER A 36 -3.02 -5.50 -12.92
C SER A 36 -2.94 -6.88 -13.59
N LEU A 37 -2.22 -7.82 -12.96
CA LEU A 37 -2.12 -9.21 -13.40
C LEU A 37 -3.29 -10.09 -12.90
N GLY A 38 -4.27 -9.49 -12.22
CA GLY A 38 -5.43 -10.18 -11.65
C GLY A 38 -5.19 -10.80 -10.27
N GLY A 39 -4.04 -10.52 -9.64
CA GLY A 39 -3.77 -10.90 -8.26
C GLY A 39 -4.46 -9.96 -7.26
N LEU A 40 -4.67 -10.42 -6.03
CA LEU A 40 -5.13 -9.57 -4.93
C LEU A 40 -3.94 -9.11 -4.10
N ALA A 41 -3.72 -7.80 -4.02
CA ALA A 41 -2.64 -7.21 -3.23
C ALA A 41 -3.24 -6.42 -2.05
N LEU A 42 -2.87 -6.79 -0.82
CA LEU A 42 -3.40 -6.12 0.39
C LEU A 42 -2.24 -5.58 1.24
N ASP A 43 -2.16 -4.27 1.38
CA ASP A 43 -1.27 -3.62 2.35
C ASP A 43 -2.00 -3.41 3.69
N VAL A 44 -2.06 -4.48 4.48
CA VAL A 44 -2.84 -4.53 5.72
C VAL A 44 -2.06 -5.24 6.81
N THR A 45 -2.27 -4.85 8.05
CA THR A 45 -1.80 -5.63 9.21
C THR A 45 -2.66 -6.89 9.35
N THR A 46 -2.14 -7.94 9.99
CA THR A 46 -2.89 -9.20 10.21
C THR A 46 -4.24 -8.98 10.89
N GLN A 47 -4.37 -7.95 11.73
CA GLN A 47 -5.61 -7.58 12.42
C GLN A 47 -6.66 -6.97 11.49
N THR A 48 -6.26 -6.37 10.36
CA THR A 48 -7.15 -5.71 9.39
C THR A 48 -7.38 -6.53 8.12
N LEU A 49 -6.71 -7.68 8.01
CA LEU A 49 -6.75 -8.57 6.84
C LEU A 49 -8.15 -9.16 6.58
N GLY A 50 -8.81 -9.69 7.61
CA GLY A 50 -10.12 -10.35 7.47
C GLY A 50 -11.20 -9.44 6.85
N PRO A 51 -11.47 -8.26 7.44
CA PRO A 51 -12.41 -7.30 6.88
C PRO A 51 -12.09 -6.86 5.44
N ARG A 52 -10.80 -6.63 5.13
CA ARG A 52 -10.33 -6.19 3.81
C ARG A 52 -10.46 -7.27 2.73
N LEU A 53 -10.24 -8.54 3.08
CA LEU A 53 -10.46 -9.67 2.18
C LEU A 53 -11.95 -9.79 1.81
N LEU A 54 -12.83 -9.68 2.81
CA LEU A 54 -14.28 -9.73 2.58
C LEU A 54 -14.75 -8.59 1.66
N GLU A 55 -14.28 -7.36 1.92
CA GLU A 55 -14.59 -6.20 1.08
C GLU A 55 -14.12 -6.41 -0.37
N SER A 56 -12.90 -6.92 -0.55
CA SER A 56 -12.34 -7.21 -1.87
C SER A 56 -13.13 -8.27 -2.61
N TYR A 57 -13.53 -9.35 -1.93
CA TYR A 57 -14.39 -10.39 -2.50
C TYR A 57 -15.76 -9.85 -2.93
N LEU A 58 -16.40 -9.01 -2.10
CA LEU A 58 -17.70 -8.42 -2.43
C LEU A 58 -17.60 -7.52 -3.67
N ARG A 59 -16.55 -6.68 -3.78
CA ARG A 59 -16.33 -5.84 -4.97
C ARG A 59 -16.17 -6.66 -6.24
N VAL A 60 -15.47 -7.80 -6.18
CA VAL A 60 -15.33 -8.72 -7.33
C VAL A 60 -16.67 -9.37 -7.66
N LYS A 61 -17.40 -9.85 -6.64
CA LYS A 61 -18.71 -10.48 -6.81
C LYS A 61 -19.72 -9.53 -7.46
N GLU A 62 -19.77 -8.27 -7.02
CA GLU A 62 -20.65 -7.25 -7.60
C GLU A 62 -20.34 -6.99 -9.08
N ARG A 63 -19.07 -6.96 -9.47
CA ARG A 63 -18.66 -6.77 -10.87
C ARG A 63 -18.96 -7.96 -11.78
N GLY A 64 -19.12 -9.16 -11.21
CA GLY A 64 -19.48 -10.38 -11.95
C GLY A 64 -20.98 -10.67 -12.02
N MET A 65 -21.83 -9.82 -11.42
CA MET A 65 -23.29 -9.95 -11.43
C MET A 65 -23.94 -8.86 -12.30
N ILE A 66 -23.44 -8.69 -13.53
CA ILE A 66 -24.13 -7.97 -14.61
C ILE A 66 -24.81 -8.98 -15.53
#